data_AF-A0A534YBK9-F1
#
_entry.id   AF-A0A534YBK9-F1
#
_cell.length_a   1.000
_cell.length_b   1.000
_cell.length_c   1.000
_cell.angle_alpha   90.00
_cell.angle_beta   90.00
_cell.angle_gamma   90.00
#
_symmetry.space_group_name_H-M   'P 1'
#
loop_
_entity.id
_entity.type
_entity.pdbx_description
1 polymer ?
#
loop_
_entity_poly.entity_id
_entity_poly.type
_entity_poly.pdbx_seq_one_letter_code
_entity_poly.pdbx_strand_id
1 'polypeptide(L)'
;MRPGRGGAFRVQIAFFLFIWGFTFVTAGWFAWSARWLHRYGDAWKPAVVMGIAVTSCFALLAGLLTWTFVALGRGENGERFDPVPDPIERRLLAPVLAGWSARTWATALALVAVIAWAGYCWYLQLRYGLAVTGLGRPVFWGMYIVDFDFFLGIAYGLVLLSAVLRLAGADWRRAGQRLAAMGAVFAMIVGPVNILLDLGRLDHLHKVYASGRMQSPLLWDVASIMTFLITCLVYLFLPLIPDFGLLRERVGGFRKPIYRFLSFGWTGSAAQVAALDRANRLLAILVVFVAVIVRSVVAWITSLTLQPLWHSALTGPMYVLGAIFLSAAVLALLLAAMRRAFGLSAVIRPVHFDKLGLVLVLCAVVWGYLMVSELLTVSYGNEPDEMAIIATKLSGRFSLLFWMAVGGLFAAPVALLTRKSWRTAGRVVAASLAVFVGSWAQLYTELVPVLEHPRMPLPGSGHYRPAAVEIATFAGCLAAFVLLTMILTRFVPVVAVFYERRGRGDAAAQATERSREYQAEVTHP
;
A
#
# COMPACT_ATOMS: atom_id res chain seq x y z
N MET A 1 -1.41 -37.73 -25.99
CA MET A 1 -0.75 -36.43 -25.73
C MET A 1 -1.53 -35.33 -26.43
N ARG A 2 -2.20 -34.42 -25.70
CA ARG A 2 -2.98 -33.32 -26.32
C ARG A 2 -2.09 -32.09 -26.57
N PRO A 3 -1.96 -31.61 -27.82
CA PRO A 3 -1.21 -30.40 -28.13
C PRO A 3 -2.06 -29.18 -27.76
N GLY A 4 -1.51 -28.24 -26.97
CA GLY A 4 -2.14 -26.93 -26.76
C GLY A 4 -2.02 -26.31 -25.36
N ARG A 5 -1.83 -27.10 -24.29
CA ARG A 5 -1.55 -26.56 -22.95
C ARG A 5 -0.09 -26.12 -22.77
N GLY A 6 0.86 -26.82 -23.40
CA GLY A 6 2.29 -26.57 -23.21
C GLY A 6 2.80 -25.24 -23.79
N GLY A 7 2.30 -24.80 -24.95
CA GLY A 7 2.79 -23.59 -25.63
C GLY A 7 2.44 -22.30 -24.89
N ALA A 8 1.16 -22.08 -24.62
CA ALA A 8 0.69 -20.89 -23.91
C ALA A 8 1.27 -20.80 -22.47
N PHE A 9 1.39 -21.94 -21.79
CA PHE A 9 1.98 -22.00 -20.46
C PHE A 9 3.49 -21.71 -20.46
N ARG A 10 4.24 -22.20 -21.45
CA ARG A 10 5.66 -21.88 -21.64
C ARG A 10 5.88 -20.39 -21.95
N VAL A 11 5.02 -19.80 -22.78
CA VAL A 11 5.07 -18.34 -23.08
C VAL A 11 4.76 -17.51 -21.85
N GLN A 12 3.81 -17.93 -21.00
CA GLN A 12 3.52 -17.27 -19.73
C GLN A 12 4.70 -17.32 -18.76
N ILE A 13 5.32 -18.48 -18.62
CA ILE A 13 6.52 -18.63 -17.79
C ILE A 13 7.65 -17.75 -18.34
N ALA A 14 7.89 -17.77 -19.66
CA ALA A 14 8.93 -16.95 -20.28
C ALA A 14 8.69 -15.44 -20.12
N PHE A 15 7.45 -14.97 -20.27
CA PHE A 15 7.08 -13.57 -20.06
C PHE A 15 7.36 -13.12 -18.63
N PHE A 16 6.97 -13.93 -17.64
CA PHE A 16 7.26 -13.62 -16.25
C PHE A 16 8.77 -13.71 -15.99
N LEU A 17 9.46 -14.76 -16.41
CA LEU A 17 10.91 -14.89 -16.28
C LEU A 17 11.67 -13.73 -16.92
N PHE A 18 11.16 -13.12 -18.00
CA PHE A 18 11.72 -11.91 -18.61
C PHE A 18 11.59 -10.68 -17.71
N ILE A 19 10.38 -10.42 -17.17
CA ILE A 19 10.16 -9.36 -16.18
C ILE A 19 11.08 -9.56 -14.96
N TRP A 20 11.29 -10.82 -14.55
CA TRP A 20 12.18 -11.18 -13.46
C TRP A 20 13.66 -11.06 -13.81
N GLY A 21 14.05 -11.40 -15.04
CA GLY A 21 15.42 -11.21 -15.54
C GLY A 21 15.81 -9.74 -15.55
N PHE A 22 14.91 -8.86 -16.00
CA PHE A 22 15.10 -7.41 -15.90
C PHE A 22 15.27 -6.96 -14.44
N THR A 23 14.45 -7.48 -13.55
CA THR A 23 14.50 -7.16 -12.11
C THR A 23 15.79 -7.66 -11.45
N PHE A 24 16.22 -8.89 -11.76
CA PHE A 24 17.47 -9.48 -11.28
C PHE A 24 18.69 -8.73 -11.83
N VAL A 25 18.64 -8.25 -13.07
CA VAL A 25 19.67 -7.38 -13.65
C VAL A 25 19.71 -6.04 -12.90
N THR A 26 18.57 -5.43 -12.56
CA THR A 26 18.56 -4.17 -11.79
C THR A 26 19.05 -4.33 -10.34
N ALA A 27 18.69 -5.42 -9.66
CA ALA A 27 19.15 -5.70 -8.29
C ALA A 27 20.61 -6.19 -8.27
N GLY A 28 20.99 -7.04 -9.23
CA GLY A 28 22.35 -7.50 -9.45
C GLY A 28 23.28 -6.35 -9.83
N TRP A 29 22.81 -5.38 -10.62
CA TRP A 29 23.54 -4.14 -10.89
C TRP A 29 23.79 -3.34 -9.62
N PHE A 30 22.80 -3.25 -8.72
CA PHE A 30 22.94 -2.55 -7.44
C PHE A 30 23.98 -3.23 -6.55
N ALA A 31 23.89 -4.55 -6.36
CA ALA A 31 24.84 -5.34 -5.58
C ALA A 31 26.26 -5.36 -6.18
N TRP A 32 26.37 -5.48 -7.51
CA TRP A 32 27.64 -5.44 -8.23
C TRP A 32 28.32 -4.08 -8.10
N SER A 33 27.56 -3.00 -8.28
CA SER A 33 28.06 -1.63 -8.10
C SER A 33 28.48 -1.39 -6.65
N ALA A 34 27.74 -1.90 -5.66
CA ALA A 34 28.11 -1.82 -4.24
C ALA A 34 29.42 -2.56 -3.90
N ARG A 35 29.72 -3.68 -4.58
CA ARG A 35 30.94 -4.47 -4.34
C ARG A 35 32.22 -3.77 -4.78
N TRP A 36 32.18 -3.01 -5.88
CA TRP A 36 33.33 -2.24 -6.36
C TRP A 36 33.71 -1.05 -5.46
N LEU A 37 32.77 -0.64 -4.62
CA LEU A 37 32.83 0.55 -3.80
C LEU A 37 33.46 0.30 -2.41
N HIS A 38 33.80 -0.96 -2.09
CA HIS A 38 34.49 -1.35 -0.84
C HIS A 38 35.88 -0.73 -0.65
N ARG A 39 36.44 -0.08 -1.70
CA ARG A 39 37.76 0.56 -1.71
C ARG A 39 37.81 1.94 -1.03
N TYR A 40 36.71 2.46 -0.47
CA TYR A 40 36.61 3.87 -0.09
C TYR A 40 36.14 4.15 1.38
N GLY A 41 36.30 3.21 2.31
CA GLY A 41 36.10 3.44 3.77
C GLY A 41 34.78 2.90 4.35
N ASP A 42 34.38 3.39 5.53
CA ASP A 42 33.29 2.82 6.37
C ASP A 42 31.87 3.34 6.07
N ALA A 43 31.73 4.51 5.43
CA ALA A 43 30.46 5.18 5.08
C ALA A 43 29.53 4.40 4.10
N TRP A 44 29.87 3.16 3.77
CA TRP A 44 29.32 2.36 2.67
C TRP A 44 28.60 1.11 3.18
N LYS A 45 28.81 0.76 4.45
CA LYS A 45 28.22 -0.42 5.09
C LYS A 45 26.68 -0.42 5.01
N PRO A 46 25.96 0.70 5.25
CA PRO A 46 24.49 0.72 5.10
C PRO A 46 24.04 0.45 3.66
N ALA A 47 24.74 0.98 2.66
CA ALA A 47 24.43 0.76 1.25
C ALA A 47 24.59 -0.71 0.85
N VAL A 48 25.64 -1.38 1.33
CA VAL A 48 25.91 -2.80 1.07
C VAL A 48 24.85 -3.68 1.74
N VAL A 49 24.55 -3.43 3.02
CA VAL A 49 23.50 -4.15 3.76
C VAL A 49 22.16 -4.00 3.03
N MET A 50 21.83 -2.80 2.58
CA MET A 50 20.61 -2.53 1.85
C MET A 50 20.56 -3.24 0.50
N GLY A 51 21.65 -3.17 -0.28
CA GLY A 51 21.77 -3.87 -1.56
C GLY A 51 21.61 -5.38 -1.41
N ILE A 52 22.20 -5.97 -0.37
CA ILE A 52 22.04 -7.39 -0.06
C ILE A 52 20.59 -7.69 0.33
N ALA A 53 19.98 -6.91 1.22
CA ALA A 53 18.61 -7.12 1.68
C ALA A 53 17.61 -7.08 0.53
N VAL A 54 17.66 -6.05 -0.31
CA VAL A 54 16.80 -5.89 -1.48
C VAL A 54 17.00 -7.04 -2.48
N THR A 55 18.26 -7.36 -2.81
CA THR A 55 18.57 -8.43 -3.78
C THR A 55 18.11 -9.80 -3.26
N SER A 56 18.25 -10.05 -1.95
CA SER A 56 17.82 -11.29 -1.30
C SER A 56 16.29 -11.43 -1.34
N CYS A 57 15.56 -10.35 -1.04
CA CYS A 57 14.10 -10.33 -1.17
C CYS A 57 13.64 -10.62 -2.60
N PHE A 58 14.33 -10.07 -3.61
CA PHE A 58 14.04 -10.39 -5.01
C PHE A 58 14.30 -11.84 -5.37
N ALA A 59 15.43 -12.40 -4.95
CA ALA A 59 15.76 -13.81 -5.20
C ALA A 59 14.71 -14.74 -4.58
N LEU A 60 14.27 -14.43 -3.35
CA LEU A 60 13.22 -15.18 -2.66
C LEU A 60 11.85 -15.04 -3.36
N LEU A 61 11.47 -13.82 -3.79
CA LEU A 61 10.24 -13.60 -4.56
C LEU A 61 10.26 -14.39 -5.88
N ALA A 62 11.37 -14.29 -6.63
CA ALA A 62 11.52 -14.97 -7.92
C ALA A 62 11.50 -16.49 -7.77
N GLY A 63 12.21 -17.03 -6.76
CA GLY A 63 12.20 -18.45 -6.44
C GLY A 63 10.81 -18.94 -6.05
N LEU A 64 10.12 -18.22 -5.17
CA LEU A 64 8.76 -18.52 -4.74
C LEU A 64 7.79 -18.58 -5.92
N LEU A 65 7.88 -17.61 -6.82
CA LEU A 65 6.98 -17.52 -7.96
C LEU A 65 7.26 -18.58 -9.02
N THR A 66 8.53 -18.80 -9.35
CA THR A 66 8.93 -19.86 -10.27
C THR A 66 8.42 -21.20 -9.77
N TRP A 67 8.61 -21.48 -8.48
CA TRP A 67 8.07 -22.67 -7.84
C TRP A 67 6.53 -22.73 -7.91
N THR A 68 5.86 -21.62 -7.59
CA THR A 68 4.38 -21.54 -7.60
C THR A 68 3.82 -21.80 -8.99
N PHE A 69 4.37 -21.17 -10.03
CA PHE A 69 3.91 -21.35 -11.40
C PHE A 69 4.16 -22.76 -11.90
N VAL A 70 5.32 -23.36 -11.61
CA VAL A 70 5.60 -24.76 -11.93
C VAL A 70 4.60 -25.69 -11.22
N ALA A 71 4.29 -25.43 -9.95
CA ALA A 71 3.30 -26.21 -9.20
C ALA A 71 1.88 -26.07 -9.78
N LEU A 72 1.48 -24.86 -10.19
CA LEU A 72 0.17 -24.61 -10.82
C LEU A 72 0.03 -25.35 -12.16
N GLY A 73 1.12 -25.44 -12.94
CA GLY A 73 1.16 -26.14 -14.23
C GLY A 73 1.07 -27.65 -14.16
N ARG A 74 1.39 -28.25 -13.00
CA ARG A 74 1.28 -29.69 -12.74
C ARG A 74 -0.14 -30.13 -12.36
N GLY A 75 -1.10 -29.21 -12.30
CA GLY A 75 -2.47 -29.52 -11.92
C GLY A 75 -3.17 -30.47 -12.88
N GLU A 76 -3.60 -31.62 -12.36
CA GLU A 76 -4.54 -32.52 -13.02
C GLU A 76 -5.93 -31.86 -13.19
N ASN A 77 -6.83 -32.51 -13.93
CA ASN A 77 -8.18 -32.00 -14.12
C ASN A 77 -8.91 -31.96 -12.77
N GLY A 78 -9.05 -30.76 -12.19
CA GLY A 78 -9.91 -30.52 -11.04
C GLY A 78 -11.39 -30.60 -11.42
N GLU A 79 -12.26 -30.68 -10.41
CA GLU A 79 -13.70 -30.58 -10.59
C GLU A 79 -14.04 -29.31 -11.39
N ARG A 80 -14.86 -29.45 -12.43
CA ARG A 80 -15.36 -28.29 -13.17
C ARG A 80 -16.16 -27.42 -12.21
N PHE A 81 -15.93 -26.11 -12.25
CA PHE A 81 -16.78 -25.17 -11.52
C PHE A 81 -18.24 -25.41 -11.88
N ASP A 82 -19.11 -25.37 -10.87
CA ASP A 82 -20.53 -25.60 -11.09
C ASP A 82 -21.08 -24.67 -12.17
N PRO A 83 -21.82 -25.22 -13.15
CA PRO A 83 -22.35 -24.44 -14.26
C PRO A 83 -23.33 -23.37 -13.75
N VAL A 84 -23.99 -23.59 -12.62
CA VAL A 84 -24.92 -22.65 -11.99
C VAL A 84 -24.19 -21.76 -10.97
N PRO A 85 -24.13 -20.43 -11.17
CA PRO A 85 -23.49 -19.55 -10.20
C PRO A 85 -24.36 -19.38 -8.96
N ASP A 86 -23.78 -19.66 -7.79
CA ASP A 86 -24.31 -19.34 -6.45
C ASP A 86 -24.84 -17.88 -6.42
N PRO A 87 -26.00 -17.60 -5.78
CA PRO A 87 -26.49 -16.24 -5.56
C PRO A 87 -25.44 -15.23 -5.05
N ILE A 88 -24.49 -15.68 -4.22
CA ILE A 88 -23.39 -14.85 -3.72
C ILE A 88 -22.34 -14.59 -4.82
N GLU A 89 -22.02 -15.60 -5.64
CA GLU A 89 -21.13 -15.45 -6.80
C GLU A 89 -21.68 -14.37 -7.73
N ARG A 90 -22.98 -14.42 -8.04
CA ARG A 90 -23.63 -13.41 -8.88
C ARG A 90 -23.48 -12.01 -8.30
N ARG A 91 -23.69 -11.82 -6.99
CA ARG A 91 -23.55 -10.52 -6.32
C ARG A 91 -22.10 -10.02 -6.30
N LEU A 92 -21.13 -10.91 -6.11
CA LEU A 92 -19.71 -10.55 -6.08
C LEU A 92 -19.12 -10.29 -7.47
N LEU A 93 -19.65 -10.94 -8.51
CA LEU A 93 -19.27 -10.71 -9.90
C LEU A 93 -20.08 -9.57 -10.56
N ALA A 94 -21.20 -9.16 -9.98
CA ALA A 94 -22.04 -8.09 -10.52
C ALA A 94 -21.26 -6.80 -10.85
N PRO A 95 -20.31 -6.31 -10.02
CA PRO A 95 -19.50 -5.14 -10.36
C PRO A 95 -18.68 -5.32 -11.65
N VAL A 96 -18.22 -6.54 -11.94
CA VAL A 96 -17.41 -6.89 -13.12
C VAL A 96 -18.29 -7.10 -14.36
N LEU A 97 -19.50 -7.61 -14.18
CA LEU A 97 -20.40 -7.98 -15.27
C LEU A 97 -21.37 -6.85 -15.68
N ALA A 98 -21.83 -6.02 -14.74
CA ALA A 98 -22.79 -4.94 -15.00
C ALA A 98 -22.14 -3.68 -15.58
N GLY A 99 -22.84 -2.93 -16.44
CA GLY A 99 -22.37 -1.63 -16.93
C GLY A 99 -22.24 -0.57 -15.82
N TRP A 100 -21.46 0.48 -16.05
CA TRP A 100 -21.45 1.64 -15.16
C TRP A 100 -22.79 2.38 -15.23
N SER A 101 -23.33 2.71 -14.06
CA SER A 101 -24.51 3.58 -13.98
C SER A 101 -24.17 5.00 -14.44
N ALA A 102 -25.18 5.80 -14.82
CA ALA A 102 -24.98 7.21 -15.16
C ALA A 102 -24.30 8.01 -14.03
N ARG A 103 -24.62 7.70 -12.76
CA ARG A 103 -23.96 8.31 -11.59
C ARG A 103 -22.48 7.94 -11.51
N THR A 104 -22.15 6.67 -11.78
CA THR A 104 -20.75 6.18 -11.79
C THR A 104 -19.93 6.86 -12.89
N TRP A 105 -20.53 7.03 -14.09
CA TRP A 105 -19.91 7.77 -15.18
C TRP A 105 -19.71 9.25 -14.83
N ALA A 106 -20.70 9.91 -14.24
CA ALA A 106 -20.58 11.30 -13.79
C ALA A 106 -19.46 11.47 -12.75
N THR A 107 -19.36 10.57 -11.77
CA THR A 107 -18.25 10.58 -10.81
C THR A 107 -16.89 10.35 -11.47
N ALA A 108 -16.80 9.42 -12.43
CA ALA A 108 -15.55 9.18 -13.15
C ALA A 108 -15.14 10.41 -13.98
N LEU A 109 -16.08 11.07 -14.65
CA LEU A 109 -15.83 12.29 -15.41
C LEU A 109 -15.35 13.43 -14.51
N ALA A 110 -15.96 13.62 -13.34
CA ALA A 110 -15.51 14.59 -12.35
C ALA A 110 -14.08 14.32 -11.88
N LEU A 111 -13.73 13.06 -11.60
CA LEU A 111 -12.37 12.68 -11.23
C LEU A 111 -11.37 12.92 -12.37
N VAL A 112 -11.74 12.61 -13.60
CA VAL A 112 -10.92 12.89 -14.79
C VAL A 112 -10.69 14.40 -14.97
N ALA A 113 -11.70 15.24 -14.70
CA ALA A 113 -11.55 16.68 -14.77
C ALA A 113 -10.52 17.20 -13.74
N VAL A 114 -10.53 16.66 -12.50
CA VAL A 114 -9.53 17.00 -11.48
C VAL A 114 -8.13 16.55 -11.90
N ILE A 115 -7.99 15.34 -12.46
CA ILE A 115 -6.70 14.84 -12.97
C ILE A 115 -6.21 15.69 -14.16
N ALA A 116 -7.11 16.11 -15.04
CA ALA A 116 -6.77 17.00 -16.17
C ALA A 116 -6.31 18.38 -15.68
N TRP A 117 -6.95 18.92 -14.64
CA TRP A 117 -6.51 20.15 -13.99
C TRP A 117 -5.11 20.01 -13.37
N ALA A 118 -4.86 18.91 -12.65
CA ALA A 118 -3.53 18.60 -12.12
C ALA A 118 -2.48 18.49 -13.24
N GLY A 119 -2.82 17.82 -14.35
CA GLY A 119 -1.96 17.69 -15.53
C GLY A 119 -1.66 19.04 -16.19
N TYR A 120 -2.64 19.95 -16.24
CA TYR A 120 -2.43 21.31 -16.72
C TYR A 120 -1.48 22.11 -15.81
N CYS A 121 -1.68 22.04 -14.49
CA CYS A 121 -0.78 22.67 -13.53
C CYS A 121 0.65 22.12 -13.64
N TRP A 122 0.80 20.80 -13.80
CA TRP A 122 2.11 20.19 -14.01
C TRP A 122 2.73 20.61 -15.35
N TYR A 123 1.94 20.74 -16.42
CA TYR A 123 2.43 21.32 -17.68
C TYR A 123 2.99 22.74 -17.49
N LEU A 124 2.31 23.60 -16.72
CA LEU A 124 2.82 24.94 -16.41
C LEU A 124 4.17 24.85 -15.67
N GLN A 125 4.30 23.93 -14.71
CA GLN A 125 5.57 23.71 -14.01
C GLN A 125 6.68 23.21 -14.94
N LEU A 126 6.39 22.32 -15.90
CA LEU A 126 7.38 21.89 -16.89
C LEU A 126 7.85 23.04 -17.79
N ARG A 127 6.98 24.04 -18.03
CA ARG A 127 7.30 25.21 -18.87
C ARG A 127 8.08 26.29 -18.12
N TYR A 128 7.67 26.60 -16.89
CA TYR A 128 8.21 27.70 -16.10
C TYR A 128 9.19 27.24 -15.01
N GLY A 129 9.46 25.94 -14.92
CA GLY A 129 10.31 25.33 -13.92
C GLY A 129 9.64 25.26 -12.54
N LEU A 130 10.43 24.91 -11.52
CA LEU A 130 9.97 24.84 -10.13
C LEU A 130 9.62 26.21 -9.53
N ALA A 131 9.85 27.32 -10.24
CA ALA A 131 9.54 28.66 -9.76
C ALA A 131 8.02 28.92 -9.57
N VAL A 132 7.15 28.09 -10.16
CA VAL A 132 5.69 28.18 -9.96
C VAL A 132 5.21 27.50 -8.68
N THR A 133 6.09 26.77 -8.00
CA THR A 133 5.79 26.11 -6.73
C THR A 133 6.11 27.04 -5.56
N GLY A 134 5.72 26.66 -4.35
CA GLY A 134 6.13 27.36 -3.14
C GLY A 134 7.56 27.04 -2.70
N LEU A 135 8.26 26.13 -3.41
CA LEU A 135 9.58 25.65 -3.02
C LEU A 135 10.63 26.74 -3.14
N GLY A 136 11.65 26.68 -2.28
CA GLY A 136 12.72 27.65 -2.26
C GLY A 136 13.89 27.20 -1.41
N ARG A 137 14.68 28.15 -0.94
CA ARG A 137 15.72 27.90 0.07
C ARG A 137 15.29 28.58 1.37
N PRO A 138 15.32 27.88 2.51
CA PRO A 138 15.85 26.52 2.73
C PRO A 138 14.88 25.37 2.41
N VAL A 139 13.59 25.63 2.19
CA VAL A 139 12.58 24.58 1.97
C VAL A 139 12.53 24.13 0.51
N PHE A 140 13.43 23.21 0.16
CA PHE A 140 13.50 22.61 -1.17
C PHE A 140 12.58 21.38 -1.32
N TRP A 141 12.11 20.81 -0.20
CA TRP A 141 11.10 19.75 -0.17
C TRP A 141 9.86 20.24 0.57
N GLY A 142 8.73 20.21 -0.13
CA GLY A 142 7.45 20.67 0.38
C GLY A 142 6.37 19.61 0.20
N MET A 143 5.21 20.04 -0.30
CA MET A 143 4.01 19.22 -0.44
C MET A 143 4.23 17.97 -1.30
N TYR A 144 5.05 18.02 -2.36
CA TYR A 144 5.34 16.83 -3.17
C TYR A 144 5.94 15.68 -2.36
N ILE A 145 6.87 15.96 -1.45
CA ILE A 145 7.52 14.91 -0.64
C ILE A 145 6.60 14.45 0.48
N VAL A 146 5.78 15.35 1.05
CA VAL A 146 4.71 14.97 1.99
C VAL A 146 3.72 14.02 1.33
N ASP A 147 3.27 14.34 0.11
CA ASP A 147 2.29 13.54 -0.64
C ASP A 147 2.89 12.21 -1.09
N PHE A 148 4.14 12.21 -1.55
CA PHE A 148 4.91 11.01 -1.81
C PHE A 148 4.87 10.09 -0.59
N ASP A 149 5.30 10.57 0.58
CA ASP A 149 5.38 9.74 1.78
C ASP A 149 4.00 9.29 2.26
N PHE A 150 2.98 10.13 2.09
CA PHE A 150 1.60 9.83 2.43
C PHE A 150 1.05 8.64 1.61
N PHE A 151 1.13 8.69 0.28
CA PHE A 151 0.69 7.59 -0.59
C PHE A 151 1.56 6.35 -0.39
N LEU A 152 2.84 6.53 -0.14
CA LEU A 152 3.74 5.43 0.11
C LEU A 152 3.39 4.71 1.44
N GLY A 153 3.06 5.47 2.48
CA GLY A 153 2.53 4.96 3.74
C GLY A 153 1.22 4.17 3.57
N ILE A 154 0.31 4.65 2.72
CA ILE A 154 -0.91 3.89 2.34
C ILE A 154 -0.54 2.55 1.70
N ALA A 155 0.37 2.56 0.73
CA ALA A 155 0.75 1.37 -0.02
C ALA A 155 1.41 0.30 0.85
N TYR A 156 2.45 0.68 1.60
CA TYR A 156 3.15 -0.23 2.51
C TYR A 156 2.21 -0.77 3.58
N GLY A 157 1.44 0.12 4.21
CA GLY A 157 0.57 -0.24 5.30
C GLY A 157 -0.56 -1.20 4.88
N LEU A 158 -1.19 -1.00 3.72
CA LEU A 158 -2.32 -1.85 3.29
C LEU A 158 -1.88 -3.30 3.08
N VAL A 159 -0.73 -3.50 2.44
CA VAL A 159 -0.16 -4.82 2.17
C VAL A 159 0.43 -5.43 3.45
N LEU A 160 1.09 -4.65 4.30
CA LEU A 160 1.59 -5.08 5.61
C LEU A 160 0.46 -5.53 6.53
N LEU A 161 -0.57 -4.70 6.72
CA LEU A 161 -1.76 -5.02 7.52
C LEU A 161 -2.42 -6.30 7.00
N SER A 162 -2.61 -6.42 5.68
CA SER A 162 -3.19 -7.61 5.07
C SER A 162 -2.34 -8.87 5.29
N ALA A 163 -1.01 -8.76 5.22
CA ALA A 163 -0.09 -9.86 5.44
C ALA A 163 -0.04 -10.30 6.91
N VAL A 164 0.07 -9.36 7.85
CA VAL A 164 0.04 -9.66 9.30
C VAL A 164 -1.27 -10.34 9.69
N LEU A 165 -2.41 -9.82 9.23
CA LEU A 165 -3.71 -10.45 9.49
C LEU A 165 -3.82 -11.85 8.88
N ARG A 166 -3.18 -12.10 7.74
CA ARG A 166 -3.11 -13.43 7.14
C ARG A 166 -2.29 -14.40 7.98
N LEU A 167 -1.15 -13.97 8.50
CA LEU A 167 -0.30 -14.78 9.36
C LEU A 167 -0.96 -15.04 10.73
N ALA A 168 -1.70 -14.07 11.25
CA ALA A 168 -2.48 -14.20 12.47
C ALA A 168 -3.74 -15.08 12.34
N GLY A 169 -4.02 -15.64 11.16
CA GLY A 169 -5.21 -16.48 10.94
C GLY A 169 -6.54 -15.73 11.08
N ALA A 170 -6.55 -14.40 10.96
CA ALA A 170 -7.74 -13.60 11.20
C ALA A 170 -8.78 -13.75 10.09
N ASP A 171 -9.86 -14.51 10.30
CA ASP A 171 -10.84 -14.82 9.25
C ASP A 171 -11.61 -13.61 8.70
N TRP A 172 -11.81 -12.58 9.51
CA TRP A 172 -12.48 -11.34 9.08
C TRP A 172 -11.68 -10.58 8.01
N ARG A 173 -10.38 -10.87 7.83
CA ARG A 173 -9.55 -10.21 6.81
C ARG A 173 -10.03 -10.48 5.38
N ARG A 174 -10.74 -11.60 5.13
CA ARG A 174 -11.08 -12.10 3.79
C ARG A 174 -11.88 -11.07 2.97
N ALA A 175 -12.77 -10.33 3.62
CA ALA A 175 -13.60 -9.31 2.96
C ALA A 175 -12.81 -8.08 2.49
N GLY A 176 -11.73 -7.71 3.20
CA GLY A 176 -10.95 -6.50 2.92
C GLY A 176 -9.60 -6.73 2.25
N GLN A 177 -9.05 -7.95 2.31
CA GLN A 177 -7.71 -8.24 1.83
C GLN A 177 -7.49 -7.86 0.36
N ARG A 178 -8.46 -8.15 -0.50
CA ARG A 178 -8.31 -7.82 -1.93
C ARG A 178 -8.34 -6.32 -2.16
N LEU A 179 -9.25 -5.62 -1.49
CA LEU A 179 -9.35 -4.18 -1.55
C LEU A 179 -8.06 -3.52 -1.01
N ALA A 180 -7.47 -4.07 0.04
CA ALA A 180 -6.17 -3.65 0.54
C ALA A 180 -5.05 -3.85 -0.50
N ALA A 181 -4.96 -5.02 -1.14
CA ALA A 181 -3.96 -5.29 -2.16
C ALA A 181 -4.14 -4.39 -3.41
N MET A 182 -5.38 -4.14 -3.84
CA MET A 182 -5.69 -3.21 -4.94
C MET A 182 -5.28 -1.78 -4.58
N GLY A 183 -5.71 -1.31 -3.40
CA GLY A 183 -5.36 0.02 -2.90
C GLY A 183 -3.85 0.20 -2.79
N ALA A 184 -3.12 -0.83 -2.35
CA ALA A 184 -1.66 -0.74 -2.26
C ALA A 184 -0.99 -0.55 -3.62
N VAL A 185 -1.41 -1.30 -4.64
CA VAL A 185 -0.87 -1.14 -6.01
C VAL A 185 -1.12 0.28 -6.53
N PHE A 186 -2.32 0.84 -6.32
CA PHE A 186 -2.63 2.18 -6.80
C PHE A 186 -1.91 3.28 -6.04
N ALA A 187 -1.84 3.17 -4.72
CA ALA A 187 -1.06 4.09 -3.92
C ALA A 187 0.43 4.02 -4.29
N MET A 188 0.96 2.84 -4.64
CA MET A 188 2.34 2.66 -5.12
C MET A 188 2.57 3.18 -6.55
N ILE A 189 1.52 3.33 -7.36
CA ILE A 189 1.63 3.99 -8.67
C ILE A 189 1.60 5.51 -8.48
N VAL A 190 0.69 6.02 -7.64
CA VAL A 190 0.46 7.45 -7.44
C VAL A 190 1.56 8.10 -6.59
N GLY A 191 2.05 7.43 -5.55
CA GLY A 191 3.05 7.98 -4.63
C GLY A 191 4.33 8.42 -5.32
N PRO A 192 5.07 7.52 -5.99
CA PRO A 192 6.32 7.84 -6.67
C PRO A 192 6.18 8.86 -7.82
N VAL A 193 4.98 9.07 -8.38
CA VAL A 193 4.75 10.15 -9.34
C VAL A 193 5.11 11.49 -8.70
N ASN A 194 4.85 11.70 -7.42
CA ASN A 194 5.21 12.96 -6.74
C ASN A 194 6.74 13.22 -6.70
N ILE A 195 7.59 12.18 -6.68
CA ILE A 195 9.05 12.35 -6.85
C ILE A 195 9.33 12.89 -8.25
N LEU A 196 8.65 12.37 -9.27
CA LEU A 196 8.82 12.85 -10.65
C LEU A 196 8.31 14.29 -10.80
N LEU A 197 7.25 14.65 -10.08
CA LEU A 197 6.75 16.04 -10.06
C LEU A 197 7.74 16.98 -9.37
N ASP A 198 8.46 16.54 -8.34
CA ASP A 198 9.46 17.34 -7.61
C ASP A 198 10.77 17.55 -8.40
N LEU A 199 11.10 16.65 -9.33
CA LEU A 199 12.34 16.72 -10.11
C LEU A 199 12.35 17.92 -11.08
N GLY A 200 13.29 18.84 -10.87
CA GLY A 200 13.47 19.99 -11.75
C GLY A 200 13.95 19.67 -13.17
N ARG A 201 14.55 18.49 -13.40
CA ARG A 201 15.10 18.05 -14.70
C ARG A 201 14.81 16.58 -14.99
N LEU A 202 13.57 16.30 -15.40
CA LEU A 202 13.13 14.95 -15.78
C LEU A 202 13.90 14.36 -16.96
N ASP A 203 14.47 15.20 -17.83
CA ASP A 203 15.33 14.79 -18.95
C ASP A 203 16.59 14.02 -18.50
N HIS A 204 17.05 14.21 -17.25
CA HIS A 204 18.23 13.54 -16.68
C HIS A 204 17.90 12.29 -15.87
N LEU A 205 16.65 11.82 -15.85
CA LEU A 205 16.25 10.66 -15.03
C LEU A 205 17.10 9.41 -15.32
N HIS A 206 17.51 9.21 -16.57
CA HIS A 206 18.39 8.12 -16.98
C HIS A 206 19.75 8.11 -16.25
N LYS A 207 20.23 9.27 -15.78
CA LYS A 207 21.51 9.39 -15.03
C LYS A 207 21.43 8.80 -13.63
N VAL A 208 20.23 8.69 -13.05
CA VAL A 208 20.02 8.02 -11.75
C VAL A 208 20.44 6.55 -11.85
N TYR A 209 20.12 5.91 -12.98
CA TYR A 209 20.52 4.52 -13.25
C TYR A 209 21.92 4.41 -13.84
N ALA A 210 22.35 5.32 -14.72
CA ALA A 210 23.66 5.20 -15.38
C ALA A 210 24.84 5.60 -14.47
N SER A 211 24.63 6.56 -13.56
CA SER A 211 25.69 7.23 -12.80
C SER A 211 25.30 7.54 -11.35
N GLY A 212 24.32 6.82 -10.82
CA GLY A 212 23.82 7.02 -9.46
C GLY A 212 24.89 6.76 -8.39
N ARG A 213 24.91 7.60 -7.34
CA ARG A 213 25.81 7.44 -6.19
C ARG A 213 25.17 6.51 -5.15
N MET A 214 25.80 5.36 -4.90
CA MET A 214 25.30 4.36 -3.94
C MET A 214 25.35 4.81 -2.49
N GLN A 215 26.02 5.91 -2.16
CA GLN A 215 26.01 6.49 -0.82
C GLN A 215 24.73 7.29 -0.55
N SER A 216 23.94 7.59 -1.59
CA SER A 216 22.72 8.37 -1.45
C SER A 216 21.53 7.49 -1.05
N PRO A 217 20.88 7.76 0.09
CA PRO A 217 19.65 7.05 0.49
C PRO A 217 18.51 7.16 -0.53
N LEU A 218 18.46 8.25 -1.31
CA LEU A 218 17.48 8.43 -2.38
C LEU A 218 17.58 7.35 -3.46
N LEU A 219 18.79 6.86 -3.76
CA LEU A 219 18.96 5.78 -4.73
C LEU A 219 18.46 4.44 -4.16
N TRP A 220 18.62 4.23 -2.85
CA TRP A 220 18.11 3.05 -2.15
C TRP A 220 16.59 3.05 -2.15
N ASP A 221 15.99 4.22 -2.00
CA ASP A 221 14.55 4.41 -2.06
C ASP A 221 13.99 4.06 -3.44
N VAL A 222 14.61 4.55 -4.53
CA VAL A 222 14.22 4.16 -5.91
C VAL A 222 14.25 2.64 -6.10
N ALA A 223 15.31 1.97 -5.66
CA ALA A 223 15.40 0.51 -5.74
C ALA A 223 14.28 -0.17 -4.92
N SER A 224 14.04 0.33 -3.71
CA SER A 224 13.06 -0.21 -2.76
C SER A 224 11.62 -0.05 -3.24
N ILE A 225 11.27 1.09 -3.81
CA ILE A 225 9.96 1.37 -4.41
C ILE A 225 9.70 0.38 -5.54
N MET A 226 10.68 0.14 -6.42
CA MET A 226 10.53 -0.82 -7.51
C MET A 226 10.34 -2.26 -7.01
N THR A 227 11.12 -2.68 -6.00
CA THR A 227 10.94 -3.98 -5.33
C THR A 227 9.56 -4.13 -4.75
N PHE A 228 9.08 -3.08 -4.07
CA PHE A 228 7.81 -3.15 -3.39
C PHE A 228 6.62 -3.07 -4.36
N LEU A 229 6.73 -2.31 -5.46
CA LEU A 229 5.72 -2.29 -6.52
C LEU A 229 5.53 -3.71 -7.11
N ILE A 230 6.62 -4.39 -7.43
CA ILE A 230 6.58 -5.77 -7.90
C ILE A 230 5.96 -6.68 -6.83
N THR A 231 6.35 -6.50 -5.57
CA THR A 231 5.78 -7.26 -4.44
C THR A 231 4.26 -7.05 -4.32
N CYS A 232 3.77 -5.81 -4.45
CA CYS A 232 2.35 -5.48 -4.44
C CYS A 232 1.60 -6.12 -5.60
N LEU A 233 2.15 -6.03 -6.81
CA LEU A 233 1.56 -6.64 -8.01
C LEU A 233 1.42 -8.16 -7.84
N VAL A 234 2.46 -8.82 -7.32
CA VAL A 234 2.47 -10.26 -7.04
C VAL A 234 1.47 -10.60 -5.93
N TYR A 235 1.44 -9.82 -4.85
CA TYR A 235 0.52 -10.00 -3.71
C TYR A 235 -0.94 -9.84 -4.11
N LEU A 236 -1.23 -8.97 -5.06
CA LEU A 236 -2.56 -8.84 -5.67
C LEU A 236 -2.83 -10.00 -6.63
N PHE A 237 -1.86 -10.36 -7.47
CA PHE A 237 -2.04 -11.29 -8.58
C PHE A 237 -2.28 -12.74 -8.12
N LEU A 238 -1.51 -13.27 -7.18
CA LEU A 238 -1.63 -14.68 -6.76
C LEU A 238 -3.05 -15.05 -6.29
N PRO A 239 -3.66 -14.30 -5.35
CA PRO A 239 -5.04 -14.56 -4.92
C PRO A 239 -6.09 -14.34 -6.00
N LEU A 240 -5.75 -13.76 -7.16
CA LEU A 240 -6.66 -13.54 -8.28
C LEU A 240 -6.70 -14.68 -9.28
N ILE A 241 -5.69 -15.56 -9.30
CA ILE A 241 -5.61 -16.69 -10.23
C ILE A 241 -6.91 -17.54 -10.21
N PRO A 242 -7.49 -17.91 -9.05
CA PRO A 242 -8.73 -18.69 -9.02
C PRO A 242 -9.93 -17.91 -9.60
N ASP A 243 -10.00 -16.61 -9.32
CA ASP A 243 -11.12 -15.77 -9.77
C ASP A 243 -11.03 -15.45 -11.26
N PHE A 244 -9.83 -15.37 -11.84
CA PHE A 244 -9.66 -15.35 -13.29
C PHE A 244 -10.12 -16.66 -13.94
N GLY A 245 -9.90 -17.80 -13.27
CA GLY A 245 -10.45 -19.10 -13.67
C GLY A 245 -11.98 -19.08 -13.74
N LEU A 246 -12.64 -18.51 -12.74
CA LEU A 246 -14.09 -18.30 -12.71
C LEU A 246 -14.56 -17.34 -13.82
N LEU A 247 -13.94 -16.16 -13.93
CA LEU A 247 -14.31 -15.15 -14.92
C LEU A 247 -14.16 -15.62 -16.36
N ARG A 248 -13.17 -16.47 -16.65
CA ARG A 248 -12.98 -17.11 -17.97
C ARG A 248 -14.23 -17.86 -18.44
N GLU A 249 -14.99 -18.43 -17.51
CA GLU A 249 -16.18 -19.23 -17.79
C GLU A 249 -17.46 -18.39 -17.82
N ARG A 250 -17.45 -17.22 -17.15
CA ARG A 250 -18.61 -16.33 -17.06
C ARG A 250 -18.60 -15.19 -18.10
N VAL A 251 -17.46 -14.88 -18.73
CA VAL A 251 -17.31 -13.74 -19.63
C VAL A 251 -17.11 -14.19 -21.10
N GLY A 252 -17.82 -13.52 -22.01
CA GLY A 252 -17.69 -13.70 -23.47
C GLY A 252 -16.81 -12.65 -24.17
N GLY A 253 -16.68 -12.77 -25.49
CA GLY A 253 -15.99 -11.79 -26.34
C GLY A 253 -14.49 -11.67 -26.11
N PHE A 254 -13.95 -10.46 -26.28
CA PHE A 254 -12.50 -10.18 -26.22
C PHE A 254 -11.86 -10.38 -24.83
N ARG A 255 -12.66 -10.39 -23.76
CA ARG A 255 -12.16 -10.56 -22.38
C ARG A 255 -11.83 -12.02 -22.04
N LYS A 256 -12.47 -12.99 -22.71
CA LYS A 256 -12.25 -14.42 -22.49
C LYS A 256 -10.81 -14.88 -22.73
N PRO A 257 -10.11 -14.51 -23.83
CA PRO A 257 -8.71 -14.87 -24.01
C PRO A 257 -7.79 -14.24 -22.95
N ILE A 258 -8.09 -13.02 -22.49
CA ILE A 258 -7.31 -12.34 -21.44
C ILE A 258 -7.43 -13.11 -20.12
N TYR A 259 -8.65 -13.42 -19.66
CA TYR A 259 -8.84 -14.19 -18.43
C TYR A 259 -8.30 -15.62 -18.55
N ARG A 260 -8.39 -16.24 -19.73
CA ARG A 260 -7.75 -17.54 -20.00
C ARG A 260 -6.24 -17.45 -19.79
N PHE A 261 -5.59 -16.40 -20.29
CA PHE A 261 -4.17 -16.17 -20.08
C PHE A 261 -3.84 -15.96 -18.60
N LEU A 262 -4.53 -15.03 -17.93
CA LEU A 262 -4.27 -14.68 -16.53
C LEU A 262 -4.60 -15.81 -15.53
N SER A 263 -5.50 -16.74 -15.88
CA SER A 263 -5.87 -17.87 -15.02
C SER A 263 -4.79 -18.96 -14.89
N PHE A 264 -3.69 -18.92 -15.67
CA PHE A 264 -2.62 -19.94 -15.62
C PHE A 264 -3.11 -21.40 -15.73
N GLY A 265 -4.22 -21.61 -16.45
CA GLY A 265 -4.81 -22.94 -16.58
C GLY A 265 -5.42 -23.46 -15.28
N TRP A 266 -5.82 -22.58 -14.36
CA TRP A 266 -6.51 -22.94 -13.11
C TRP A 266 -7.73 -23.83 -13.39
N THR A 267 -7.76 -24.96 -12.70
CA THR A 267 -8.84 -25.96 -12.71
C THR A 267 -9.46 -26.15 -11.33
N GLY A 268 -8.83 -25.65 -10.26
CA GLY A 268 -9.31 -25.81 -8.89
C GLY A 268 -8.93 -27.14 -8.24
N SER A 269 -7.96 -27.90 -8.80
CA SER A 269 -7.52 -29.16 -8.21
C SER A 269 -6.90 -28.97 -6.82
N ALA A 270 -7.01 -29.98 -5.94
CA ALA A 270 -6.50 -29.92 -4.57
C ALA A 270 -5.00 -29.57 -4.52
N ALA A 271 -4.21 -30.09 -5.47
CA ALA A 271 -2.79 -29.76 -5.61
C ALA A 271 -2.55 -28.28 -5.94
N GLN A 272 -3.33 -27.70 -6.87
CA GLN A 272 -3.24 -26.27 -7.21
C GLN A 272 -3.62 -25.38 -6.03
N VAL A 273 -4.68 -25.75 -5.30
CA VAL A 273 -5.14 -25.03 -4.10
C VAL A 273 -4.07 -25.07 -3.00
N ALA A 274 -3.52 -26.24 -2.69
CA ALA A 274 -2.46 -26.39 -1.68
C ALA A 274 -1.19 -25.61 -2.05
N ALA A 275 -0.81 -25.62 -3.33
CA ALA A 275 0.33 -24.84 -3.83
C ALA A 275 0.09 -23.34 -3.70
N LEU A 276 -1.10 -22.85 -4.10
CA LEU A 276 -1.45 -21.44 -4.01
C LEU A 276 -1.54 -20.96 -2.56
N ASP A 277 -2.11 -21.77 -1.65
CA ASP A 277 -2.18 -21.42 -0.24
C ASP A 277 -0.78 -21.38 0.41
N ARG A 278 0.11 -22.32 0.04
CA ARG A 278 1.52 -22.28 0.48
C ARG A 278 2.22 -21.03 -0.05
N ALA A 279 2.04 -20.71 -1.33
CA ALA A 279 2.62 -19.53 -1.96
C ALA A 279 2.14 -18.24 -1.28
N ASN A 280 0.83 -18.10 -1.05
CA ASN A 280 0.25 -16.94 -0.37
C ASN A 280 0.74 -16.78 1.08
N ARG A 281 1.01 -17.88 1.80
CA ARG A 281 1.59 -17.81 3.15
C ARG A 281 3.05 -17.35 3.12
N LEU A 282 3.87 -17.94 2.25
CA LEU A 282 5.29 -17.56 2.10
C LEU A 282 5.42 -16.11 1.63
N LEU A 283 4.57 -15.69 0.69
CA LEU A 283 4.53 -14.32 0.21
C LEU A 283 4.14 -13.34 1.33
N ALA A 284 3.23 -13.71 2.21
CA ALA A 284 2.85 -12.87 3.35
C ALA A 284 4.01 -12.67 4.33
N ILE A 285 4.79 -13.73 4.61
CA ILE A 285 6.00 -13.62 5.43
C ILE A 285 6.98 -12.64 4.77
N LEU A 286 7.25 -12.83 3.48
CA LEU A 286 8.19 -12.00 2.72
C LEU A 286 7.75 -10.54 2.66
N VAL A 287 6.45 -10.29 2.44
CA VAL A 287 5.86 -8.95 2.45
C VAL A 287 6.09 -8.23 3.76
N VAL A 288 5.95 -8.90 4.91
CA VAL A 288 6.17 -8.27 6.22
C VAL A 288 7.61 -7.76 6.31
N PHE A 289 8.59 -8.58 5.91
CA PHE A 289 10.00 -8.16 5.90
C PHE A 289 10.26 -7.02 4.92
N VAL A 290 9.79 -7.14 3.67
CA VAL A 290 10.01 -6.11 2.64
C VAL A 290 9.37 -4.79 3.06
N ALA A 291 8.12 -4.80 3.55
CA ALA A 291 7.42 -3.58 3.95
C ALA A 291 8.13 -2.84 5.09
N VAL A 292 8.65 -3.56 6.10
CA VAL A 292 9.39 -2.95 7.21
C VAL A 292 10.72 -2.37 6.75
N ILE A 293 11.48 -3.12 5.92
CA ILE A 293 12.78 -2.66 5.42
C ILE A 293 12.59 -1.40 4.58
N VAL A 294 11.68 -1.46 3.60
CA VAL A 294 11.47 -0.35 2.68
C VAL A 294 10.96 0.88 3.41
N ARG A 295 10.01 0.74 4.34
CA ARG A 295 9.53 1.87 5.14
C ARG A 295 10.64 2.49 6.01
N SER A 296 11.58 1.68 6.50
CA SER A 296 12.73 2.17 7.25
C SER A 296 13.73 2.94 6.37
N VAL A 297 13.87 2.55 5.10
CA VAL A 297 14.77 3.24 4.15
C VAL A 297 14.30 4.65 3.86
N VAL A 298 12.98 4.84 3.73
CA VAL A 298 12.39 6.17 3.59
C VAL A 298 12.69 7.03 4.82
N ALA A 299 12.55 6.46 6.03
CA ALA A 299 12.93 7.15 7.26
C ALA A 299 14.43 7.51 7.31
N TRP A 300 15.31 6.71 6.71
CA TRP A 300 16.74 7.02 6.65
C TRP A 300 17.11 8.16 5.71
N ILE A 301 16.25 8.54 4.77
CA ILE A 301 16.46 9.72 3.93
C ILE A 301 16.60 10.97 4.79
N THR A 302 15.80 11.07 5.86
CA THR A 302 15.86 12.16 6.83
C THR A 302 16.81 11.84 7.97
N SER A 303 16.74 10.64 8.56
CA SER A 303 17.46 10.35 9.82
C SER A 303 18.97 10.25 9.72
N LEU A 304 19.51 10.00 8.52
CA LEU A 304 20.96 10.00 8.28
C LEU A 304 21.52 11.40 8.02
N THR A 305 20.67 12.43 8.02
CA THR A 305 21.11 13.82 7.91
C THR A 305 21.38 14.43 9.29
N LEU A 306 22.12 15.54 9.30
CA LEU A 306 22.40 16.30 10.52
C LEU A 306 21.31 17.34 10.84
N GLN A 307 20.19 17.36 10.11
CA GLN A 307 19.13 18.36 10.37
C GLN A 307 18.51 18.14 11.76
N PRO A 308 18.26 19.23 12.53
CA PRO A 308 17.64 19.14 13.86
C PRO A 308 16.30 18.41 13.78
N LEU A 309 15.94 17.60 14.79
CA LEU A 309 14.77 16.70 14.82
C LEU A 309 14.73 15.55 13.80
N TRP A 310 15.43 15.61 12.66
CA TRP A 310 15.48 14.47 11.73
C TRP A 310 16.39 13.37 12.25
N HIS A 311 17.48 13.72 12.94
CA HIS A 311 18.45 12.75 13.47
C HIS A 311 17.91 11.98 14.69
N SER A 312 16.96 11.09 14.46
CA SER A 312 16.28 10.30 15.49
C SER A 312 16.23 8.82 15.13
N ALA A 313 16.61 7.97 16.08
CA ALA A 313 16.46 6.51 15.97
C ALA A 313 14.99 6.06 15.98
N LEU A 314 14.07 6.91 16.46
CA LEU A 314 12.64 6.60 16.56
C LEU A 314 11.90 6.76 15.23
N THR A 315 12.49 7.48 14.26
CA THR A 315 11.89 7.78 12.96
C THR A 315 11.45 6.52 12.22
N GLY A 316 12.28 5.47 12.18
CA GLY A 316 11.95 4.21 11.52
C GLY A 316 10.69 3.54 12.10
N PRO A 317 10.67 3.20 13.41
CA PRO A 317 9.49 2.67 14.08
C PRO A 317 8.22 3.54 13.93
N MET A 318 8.36 4.87 14.04
CA MET A 318 7.26 5.82 13.84
C MET A 318 6.69 5.73 12.42
N TYR A 319 7.55 5.63 11.40
CA TYR A 319 7.14 5.54 10.00
C TYR A 319 6.40 4.22 9.72
N VAL A 320 6.86 3.10 10.30
CA VAL A 320 6.17 1.80 10.19
C VAL A 320 4.81 1.84 10.86
N LEU A 321 4.73 2.38 12.09
CA LEU A 321 3.46 2.52 12.80
C LEU A 321 2.49 3.44 12.05
N GLY A 322 2.96 4.61 11.59
CA GLY A 322 2.19 5.57 10.83
C GLY A 322 1.61 4.96 9.55
N ALA A 323 2.38 4.14 8.84
CA ALA A 323 1.90 3.41 7.66
C ALA A 323 0.77 2.44 7.99
N ILE A 324 0.92 1.61 9.05
CA ILE A 324 -0.15 0.70 9.50
C ILE A 324 -1.40 1.47 9.91
N PHE A 325 -1.22 2.60 10.59
CA PHE A 325 -2.32 3.41 11.09
C PHE A 325 -3.13 4.06 9.95
N LEU A 326 -2.44 4.77 9.05
CA LEU A 326 -3.03 5.41 7.88
C LEU A 326 -3.71 4.38 6.98
N SER A 327 -3.07 3.25 6.74
CA SER A 327 -3.65 2.19 5.89
C SER A 327 -4.86 1.50 6.52
N ALA A 328 -4.91 1.31 7.84
CA ALA A 328 -6.09 0.80 8.52
C ALA A 328 -7.28 1.76 8.35
N ALA A 329 -7.03 3.07 8.44
CA ALA A 329 -8.03 4.10 8.18
C ALA A 329 -8.49 4.07 6.70
N VAL A 330 -7.56 4.05 5.75
CA VAL A 330 -7.89 3.95 4.32
C VAL A 330 -8.65 2.67 3.99
N LEU A 331 -8.29 1.52 4.58
CA LEU A 331 -9.01 0.28 4.38
C LEU A 331 -10.45 0.35 4.91
N ALA A 332 -10.67 0.99 6.06
CA ALA A 332 -12.01 1.20 6.60
C ALA A 332 -12.85 2.11 5.70
N LEU A 333 -12.27 3.18 5.14
CA LEU A 333 -12.91 4.07 4.18
C LEU A 333 -13.27 3.34 2.88
N LEU A 334 -12.33 2.57 2.32
CA LEU A 334 -12.55 1.76 1.13
C LEU A 334 -13.66 0.73 1.36
N LEU A 335 -13.64 0.00 2.49
CA LEU A 335 -14.70 -0.95 2.83
C LEU A 335 -16.07 -0.28 2.98
N ALA A 336 -16.13 0.89 3.62
CA ALA A 336 -17.37 1.67 3.73
C ALA A 336 -17.89 2.12 2.37
N ALA A 337 -17.01 2.62 1.50
CA ALA A 337 -17.35 3.03 0.14
C ALA A 337 -17.87 1.85 -0.69
N MET A 338 -17.15 0.72 -0.72
CA MET A 338 -17.55 -0.47 -1.46
C MET A 338 -18.84 -1.09 -0.91
N ARG A 339 -19.03 -1.09 0.42
CA ARG A 339 -20.26 -1.58 1.06
C ARG A 339 -21.49 -0.79 0.61
N ARG A 340 -21.38 0.54 0.49
CA ARG A 340 -22.47 1.41 0.03
C ARG A 340 -22.68 1.33 -1.48
N ALA A 341 -21.60 1.38 -2.27
CA ALA A 341 -21.66 1.41 -3.73
C ALA A 341 -22.23 0.12 -4.35
N PHE A 342 -21.89 -1.04 -3.77
CA PHE A 342 -22.25 -2.34 -4.33
C PHE A 342 -23.23 -3.15 -3.46
N GLY A 343 -23.78 -2.55 -2.39
CA GLY A 343 -24.74 -3.23 -1.52
C GLY A 343 -24.18 -4.47 -0.81
N LEU A 344 -22.87 -4.50 -0.52
CA LEU A 344 -22.16 -5.68 0.01
C LEU A 344 -22.33 -5.88 1.53
N SER A 345 -23.47 -5.48 2.11
CA SER A 345 -23.72 -5.56 3.56
C SER A 345 -23.66 -6.99 4.11
N ALA A 346 -24.02 -7.99 3.31
CA ALA A 346 -23.97 -9.41 3.67
C ALA A 346 -22.55 -9.98 3.74
N VAL A 347 -21.58 -9.34 3.08
CA VAL A 347 -20.17 -9.77 3.05
C VAL A 347 -19.35 -8.86 3.96
N ILE A 348 -19.47 -7.54 3.80
CA ILE A 348 -18.85 -6.53 4.66
C ILE A 348 -19.75 -6.28 5.88
N ARG A 349 -19.69 -7.23 6.81
CA ARG A 349 -20.41 -7.25 8.10
C ARG A 349 -19.88 -6.19 9.10
N PRO A 350 -20.66 -5.81 10.13
CA PRO A 350 -20.23 -4.90 11.19
C PRO A 350 -18.94 -5.31 11.91
N VAL A 351 -18.66 -6.62 12.01
CA VAL A 351 -17.42 -7.15 12.62
C VAL A 351 -16.15 -6.57 11.99
N HIS A 352 -16.15 -6.27 10.70
CA HIS A 352 -14.98 -5.68 10.03
C HIS A 352 -14.68 -4.28 10.56
N PHE A 353 -15.72 -3.48 10.81
CA PHE A 353 -15.58 -2.14 11.39
C PHE A 353 -15.21 -2.20 12.87
N ASP A 354 -15.76 -3.16 13.63
CA ASP A 354 -15.36 -3.37 15.03
C ASP A 354 -13.86 -3.70 15.15
N LYS A 355 -13.37 -4.63 14.32
CA LYS A 355 -11.96 -5.04 14.33
C LYS A 355 -11.03 -3.96 13.80
N LEU A 356 -11.38 -3.27 12.72
CA LEU A 356 -10.60 -2.13 12.24
C LEU A 356 -10.59 -0.99 13.25
N GLY A 357 -11.72 -0.72 13.93
CA GLY A 357 -11.78 0.27 15.00
C GLY A 357 -10.85 -0.08 16.16
N LEU A 358 -10.72 -1.36 16.51
CA LEU A 358 -9.74 -1.81 17.51
C LEU A 358 -8.29 -1.58 17.04
N VAL A 359 -7.98 -1.85 15.77
CA VAL A 359 -6.65 -1.57 15.20
C VAL A 359 -6.34 -0.07 15.26
N LEU A 360 -7.29 0.80 14.91
CA LEU A 360 -7.11 2.25 14.99
C LEU A 360 -6.83 2.74 16.43
N VAL A 361 -7.54 2.21 17.43
CA VAL A 361 -7.29 2.55 18.84
C VAL A 361 -5.92 2.07 19.29
N LEU A 362 -5.52 0.85 18.91
CA LEU A 362 -4.21 0.32 19.23
C LEU A 362 -3.10 1.19 18.64
N CYS A 363 -3.20 1.52 17.36
CA CYS A 363 -2.24 2.40 16.69
C CYS A 363 -2.21 3.80 17.34
N ALA A 364 -3.37 4.35 17.72
CA ALA A 364 -3.45 5.65 18.40
C ALA A 364 -2.70 5.66 19.72
N VAL A 365 -2.88 4.65 20.56
CA VAL A 365 -2.20 4.56 21.87
C VAL A 365 -0.69 4.42 21.69
N VAL A 366 -0.24 3.54 20.78
CA VAL A 366 1.20 3.37 20.51
C VAL A 366 1.79 4.65 19.91
N TRP A 367 1.07 5.31 18.99
CA TRP A 367 1.52 6.57 18.38
C TRP A 367 1.64 7.67 19.44
N GLY A 368 0.65 7.80 20.32
CA GLY A 368 0.68 8.75 21.42
C GLY A 368 1.85 8.51 22.37
N TYR A 369 2.14 7.25 22.70
CA TYR A 369 3.32 6.88 23.49
C TYR A 369 4.62 7.30 22.79
N LEU A 370 4.80 6.96 21.51
CA LEU A 370 6.01 7.30 20.77
C LEU A 370 6.17 8.82 20.60
N MET A 371 5.08 9.54 20.34
CA MET A 371 5.09 11.00 20.18
C MET A 371 5.48 11.70 21.49
N VAL A 372 4.92 11.27 22.61
CA VAL A 372 5.33 11.78 23.93
C VAL A 372 6.77 11.41 24.24
N SER A 373 7.20 10.18 23.92
CA SER A 373 8.58 9.73 24.11
C SER A 373 9.58 10.58 23.31
N GLU A 374 9.26 10.90 22.06
CA GLU A 374 10.09 11.76 21.21
C GLU A 374 10.16 13.18 21.80
N LEU A 375 9.02 13.79 22.07
CA LEU A 375 8.96 15.14 22.62
C LEU A 375 9.71 15.23 23.96
N LEU A 376 9.56 14.25 24.84
CA LEU A 376 10.25 14.19 26.13
C LEU A 376 11.76 14.05 25.95
N THR A 377 12.22 13.18 25.04
CA THR A 377 13.64 12.94 24.80
C THR A 377 14.32 14.20 24.24
N VAL A 378 13.70 14.84 23.25
CA VAL A 378 14.23 16.06 22.64
C VAL A 378 14.20 17.21 23.65
N SER A 379 13.10 17.37 24.40
CA SER A 379 12.99 18.43 25.43
C SER A 379 13.97 18.22 26.59
N TYR A 380 14.29 16.98 26.92
CA TYR A 380 15.32 16.65 27.92
C TYR A 380 16.72 17.03 27.45
N GLY A 381 17.03 16.81 26.17
CA GLY A 381 18.27 17.27 25.55
C GLY A 381 18.40 18.79 25.51
N ASN A 382 17.26 19.49 25.36
CA ASN A 382 17.14 20.95 25.39
C ASN A 382 18.11 21.69 24.45
N GLU A 383 18.37 21.10 23.28
CA GLU A 383 19.20 21.73 22.24
C GLU A 383 18.44 22.93 21.64
N PRO A 384 19.04 24.14 21.57
CA PRO A 384 18.33 25.35 21.16
C PRO A 384 17.68 25.26 19.77
N ASP A 385 18.38 24.66 18.80
CA ASP A 385 17.89 24.50 17.42
C ASP A 385 16.64 23.61 17.37
N GLU A 386 16.62 22.52 18.15
CA GLU A 386 15.48 21.60 18.20
C GLU A 386 14.29 22.19 18.95
N MET A 387 14.57 22.91 20.05
CA MET A 387 13.55 23.60 20.85
C MET A 387 12.85 24.70 20.05
N ALA A 388 13.58 25.44 19.22
CA ALA A 388 13.00 26.46 18.34
C ALA A 388 11.96 25.84 17.39
N ILE A 389 12.28 24.69 16.78
CA ILE A 389 11.34 24.00 15.90
C ILE A 389 10.14 23.46 16.69
N ILE A 390 10.35 22.86 17.86
CA ILE A 390 9.26 22.37 18.73
C ILE A 390 8.31 23.52 19.10
N ALA A 391 8.83 24.69 19.47
CA ALA A 391 8.01 25.86 19.77
C ALA A 391 7.12 26.26 18.58
N THR A 392 7.66 26.22 17.36
CA THR A 392 6.85 26.51 16.15
C THR A 392 5.72 25.50 15.91
N LYS A 393 5.92 24.25 16.33
CA LYS A 393 4.92 23.16 16.23
C LYS A 393 3.88 23.22 17.35
N LEU A 394 4.25 23.58 18.59
CA LEU A 394 3.30 23.57 19.71
C LEU A 394 2.41 24.82 19.77
N SER A 395 3.02 26.00 19.64
CA SER A 395 2.34 27.30 19.82
C SER A 395 2.58 28.29 18.68
N GLY A 396 3.54 28.03 17.79
CA GLY A 396 3.84 28.90 16.66
C GLY A 396 3.04 28.60 15.39
N ARG A 397 3.65 28.92 14.24
CA ARG A 397 3.01 28.92 12.92
C ARG A 397 2.44 27.57 12.49
N PHE A 398 3.02 26.47 12.94
CA PHE A 398 2.59 25.11 12.56
C PHE A 398 1.68 24.45 13.60
N SER A 399 1.29 25.18 14.66
CA SER A 399 0.42 24.69 15.74
C SER A 399 -0.88 24.08 15.23
N LEU A 400 -1.56 24.71 14.27
CA LEU A 400 -2.78 24.16 13.69
C LEU A 400 -2.55 22.76 13.11
N LEU A 401 -1.50 22.58 12.29
CA LEU A 401 -1.19 21.29 11.67
C LEU A 401 -0.76 20.24 12.71
N PHE A 402 0.04 20.65 13.70
CA PHE A 402 0.44 19.77 14.79
C PHE A 402 -0.76 19.29 15.61
N TRP A 403 -1.67 20.19 16.02
CA TRP A 403 -2.86 19.83 16.78
C TRP A 403 -3.90 19.08 15.93
N MET A 404 -3.95 19.30 14.62
CA MET A 404 -4.71 18.44 13.70
C MET A 404 -4.14 17.02 13.66
N ALA A 405 -2.81 16.85 13.67
CA ALA A 405 -2.17 15.54 13.77
C ALA A 405 -2.50 14.85 15.09
N VAL A 406 -2.31 15.52 16.23
CA VAL A 406 -2.66 14.98 17.57
C VAL A 406 -4.16 14.67 17.67
N GLY A 407 -5.01 15.57 17.16
CA GLY A 407 -6.46 15.39 17.13
C GLY A 407 -6.89 14.19 16.29
N GLY A 408 -6.29 14.01 15.11
CA GLY A 408 -6.63 12.94 14.17
C GLY A 408 -6.05 11.58 14.55
N LEU A 409 -4.82 11.54 15.08
CA LEU A 409 -4.06 10.32 15.34
C LEU A 409 -4.18 9.81 16.77
N PHE A 410 -4.53 10.68 17.72
CA PHE A 410 -4.72 10.27 19.11
C PHE A 410 -6.15 10.52 19.59
N ALA A 411 -6.57 11.79 19.62
CA ALA A 411 -7.82 12.16 20.30
C ALA A 411 -9.07 11.53 19.65
N ALA A 412 -9.22 11.62 18.34
CA ALA A 412 -10.41 11.12 17.65
C ALA A 412 -10.56 9.59 17.72
N PRO A 413 -9.54 8.76 17.42
CA PRO A 413 -9.65 7.30 17.58
C PRO A 413 -9.96 6.89 19.02
N VAL A 414 -9.28 7.48 20.01
CA VAL A 414 -9.50 7.16 21.43
C VAL A 414 -10.91 7.59 21.86
N ALA A 415 -11.35 8.80 21.54
CA ALA A 415 -12.66 9.31 21.93
C ALA A 415 -13.82 8.54 21.26
N LEU A 416 -13.66 8.17 19.98
CA LEU A 416 -14.75 7.58 19.20
C LEU A 416 -14.85 6.06 19.30
N LEU A 417 -13.74 5.34 19.59
CA LEU A 417 -13.65 3.90 19.34
C LEU A 417 -13.21 3.05 20.54
N THR A 418 -12.83 3.64 21.68
CA THR A 418 -12.31 2.87 22.84
C THR A 418 -13.32 1.86 23.37
N ARG A 419 -14.61 2.22 23.46
CA ARG A 419 -15.65 1.28 23.89
C ARG A 419 -16.12 0.41 22.74
N LYS A 420 -16.25 -0.91 22.98
CA LYS A 420 -16.74 -1.88 21.99
C LYS A 420 -18.08 -1.46 21.36
N SER A 421 -19.01 -0.92 22.15
CA SER A 421 -20.32 -0.46 21.67
C SER A 421 -20.25 0.76 20.73
N TRP A 422 -19.15 1.50 20.75
CA TRP A 422 -18.96 2.69 19.93
C TRP A 422 -18.36 2.39 18.55
N ARG A 423 -17.81 1.19 18.33
CA ARG A 423 -17.15 0.80 17.07
C ARG A 423 -18.16 0.42 15.97
N THR A 424 -19.10 1.34 15.72
CA THR A 424 -20.07 1.28 14.63
C THR A 424 -19.42 1.76 13.32
N ALA A 425 -19.98 1.36 12.17
CA ALA A 425 -19.44 1.74 10.87
C ALA A 425 -19.34 3.27 10.69
N GLY A 426 -20.31 4.03 11.19
CA GLY A 426 -20.29 5.50 11.11
C GLY A 426 -19.14 6.13 11.90
N ARG A 427 -18.97 5.74 13.17
CA ARG A 427 -17.90 6.26 14.03
C ARG A 427 -16.51 5.83 13.56
N VAL A 428 -16.38 4.60 13.06
CA VAL A 428 -15.12 4.12 12.46
C VAL A 428 -14.77 4.92 11.21
N VAL A 429 -15.74 5.24 10.35
CA VAL A 429 -15.51 6.12 9.20
C VAL A 429 -15.10 7.53 9.64
N ALA A 430 -15.76 8.11 10.64
CA ALA A 430 -15.41 9.44 11.16
C ALA A 430 -13.98 9.47 11.73
N ALA A 431 -13.62 8.48 12.55
CA ALA A 431 -12.26 8.33 13.07
C ALA A 431 -11.24 8.10 11.95
N SER A 432 -11.58 7.33 10.91
CA SER A 432 -10.69 7.07 9.78
C SER A 432 -10.44 8.33 8.94
N LEU A 433 -11.45 9.20 8.76
CA LEU A 433 -11.28 10.49 8.11
C LEU A 433 -10.35 11.41 8.93
N ALA A 434 -10.53 11.43 10.26
CA ALA A 434 -9.67 12.19 11.15
C ALA A 434 -8.21 11.70 11.11
N VAL A 435 -8.00 10.37 11.12
CA VAL A 435 -6.67 9.76 10.96
C VAL A 435 -6.07 10.10 9.59
N PHE A 436 -6.85 10.03 8.52
CA PHE A 436 -6.39 10.36 7.17
C PHE A 436 -5.84 11.78 7.08
N VAL A 437 -6.58 12.77 7.58
CA VAL A 437 -6.16 14.18 7.62
C VAL A 437 -5.00 14.37 8.60
N GLY A 438 -5.08 13.74 9.78
CA GLY A 438 -4.05 13.82 10.81
C GLY A 438 -2.71 13.26 10.38
N SER A 439 -2.69 12.14 9.62
CA SER A 439 -1.47 11.56 9.05
C SER A 439 -0.82 12.50 8.04
N TRP A 440 -1.60 13.12 7.15
CA TRP A 440 -1.05 14.09 6.21
C TRP A 440 -0.47 15.31 6.95
N ALA A 441 -1.18 15.82 7.96
CA ALA A 441 -0.71 16.92 8.78
C ALA A 441 0.58 16.56 9.56
N GLN A 442 0.67 15.34 10.10
CA GLN A 442 1.89 14.84 10.76
C GLN A 442 3.07 14.92 9.80
N LEU A 443 2.96 14.30 8.62
CA LEU A 443 4.04 14.27 7.62
C LEU A 443 4.47 15.69 7.20
N TYR A 444 3.51 16.60 7.02
CA TYR A 444 3.80 18.00 6.75
C TYR A 444 4.60 18.65 7.89
N THR A 445 4.21 18.44 9.14
CA THR A 445 4.91 18.99 10.32
C THR A 445 6.25 18.31 10.61
N GLU A 446 6.49 17.10 10.12
CA GLU A 446 7.80 16.44 10.22
C GLU A 446 8.79 17.00 9.21
N LEU A 447 8.32 17.40 8.02
CA LEU A 447 9.18 17.85 6.93
C LEU A 447 9.41 19.38 6.94
N VAL A 448 8.34 20.17 6.82
CA VAL A 448 8.44 21.60 6.48
C VAL A 448 9.03 22.45 7.62
N PRO A 449 8.59 22.33 8.89
CA PRO A 449 9.13 23.15 9.98
C PRO A 449 10.62 22.94 10.19
N VAL A 450 11.09 21.71 9.98
CA VAL A 450 12.50 21.35 10.12
C VAL A 450 13.34 22.02 9.03
N LEU A 451 12.86 21.99 7.79
CA LEU A 451 13.55 22.67 6.68
C LEU A 451 13.52 24.19 6.78
N GLU A 452 12.49 24.78 7.40
CA GLU A 452 12.45 26.23 7.64
C GLU A 452 13.42 26.74 8.69
N HIS A 453 13.93 25.85 9.55
CA HIS A 453 14.87 26.19 10.61
C HIS A 453 16.17 25.40 10.41
N PRO A 454 16.94 25.67 9.34
CA PRO A 454 18.25 25.06 9.16
C PRO A 454 19.21 25.53 10.26
N ARG A 455 20.19 24.69 10.63
CA ARG A 455 21.22 25.03 11.64
C ARG A 455 21.94 26.34 11.38
N MET A 456 22.16 26.68 10.10
CA MET A 456 22.70 27.97 9.71
C MET A 456 21.55 28.86 9.24
N PRO A 457 21.20 29.93 9.97
CA PRO A 457 20.14 30.84 9.57
C PRO A 457 20.44 31.45 8.19
N LEU A 458 19.44 31.47 7.32
CA LEU A 458 19.49 32.10 6.00
C LEU A 458 18.66 33.39 6.02
N PRO A 459 19.29 34.57 6.16
CA PRO A 459 18.57 35.84 6.21
C PRO A 459 17.73 36.06 4.94
N GLY A 460 16.49 36.53 5.11
CA GLY A 460 15.57 36.77 3.99
C GLY A 460 14.94 35.51 3.39
N SER A 461 15.12 34.33 4.00
CA SER A 461 14.36 33.14 3.62
C SER A 461 12.89 33.31 4.00
N GLY A 462 12.02 33.33 2.98
CA GLY A 462 10.58 33.37 3.17
C GLY A 462 10.05 32.04 3.70
N HIS A 463 8.82 32.07 4.23
CA HIS A 463 8.13 30.85 4.66
C HIS A 463 7.55 30.09 3.46
N TYR A 464 7.68 28.77 3.50
CA TYR A 464 7.05 27.89 2.54
C TYR A 464 5.53 27.91 2.70
N ARG A 465 4.85 28.05 1.57
CA ARG A 465 3.39 27.95 1.41
C ARG A 465 3.11 27.19 0.12
N PRO A 466 2.36 26.07 0.15
CA PRO A 466 2.05 25.33 -1.04
C PRO A 466 1.38 26.21 -2.10
N ALA A 467 1.92 26.19 -3.32
CA ALA A 467 1.34 26.89 -4.45
C ALA A 467 0.12 26.14 -4.99
N ALA A 468 -0.67 26.81 -5.83
CA ALA A 468 -1.83 26.20 -6.49
C ALA A 468 -1.45 24.96 -7.31
N VAL A 469 -0.23 24.92 -7.89
CA VAL A 469 0.27 23.78 -8.65
C VAL A 469 0.42 22.54 -7.75
N GLU A 470 1.01 22.70 -6.56
CA GLU A 470 1.23 21.63 -5.59
C GLU A 470 -0.11 21.08 -5.05
N ILE A 471 -1.05 21.98 -4.75
CA ILE A 471 -2.40 21.62 -4.28
C ILE A 471 -3.18 20.88 -5.37
N ALA A 472 -3.10 21.37 -6.62
CA ALA A 472 -3.77 20.73 -7.75
C ALA A 472 -3.22 19.32 -8.00
N THR A 473 -1.90 19.13 -7.91
CA THR A 473 -1.29 17.81 -8.06
C THR A 473 -1.70 16.85 -6.95
N PHE A 474 -1.79 17.31 -5.70
CA PHE A 474 -2.28 16.46 -4.60
C PHE A 474 -3.73 16.01 -4.84
N ALA A 475 -4.60 16.95 -5.22
CA ALA A 475 -5.98 16.65 -5.57
C ALA A 475 -6.07 15.68 -6.76
N GLY A 476 -5.21 15.85 -7.77
CA GLY A 476 -5.06 14.94 -8.90
C GLY A 476 -4.64 13.54 -8.48
N CYS A 477 -3.67 13.41 -7.58
CA CYS A 477 -3.21 12.14 -7.02
C CYS A 477 -4.33 11.41 -6.26
N LEU A 478 -5.09 12.12 -5.41
CA LEU A 478 -6.26 11.56 -4.72
C LEU A 478 -7.34 11.13 -5.71
N ALA A 479 -7.63 11.96 -6.72
CA ALA A 479 -8.61 11.64 -7.75
C ALA A 479 -8.18 10.41 -8.57
N ALA A 480 -6.89 10.31 -8.92
CA ALA A 480 -6.32 9.16 -9.62
C ALA A 480 -6.44 7.88 -8.79
N PHE A 481 -6.12 7.94 -7.49
CA PHE A 481 -6.27 6.80 -6.59
C PHE A 481 -7.72 6.26 -6.56
N VAL A 482 -8.70 7.16 -6.43
CA VAL A 482 -10.13 6.80 -6.43
C VAL A 482 -10.56 6.27 -7.81
N LEU A 483 -10.17 6.95 -8.89
CA LEU A 483 -10.53 6.56 -10.25
C LEU A 483 -9.95 5.19 -10.62
N LEU A 484 -8.68 4.93 -10.32
CA LEU A 484 -8.03 3.63 -10.54
C LEU A 484 -8.75 2.51 -9.76
N THR A 485 -9.13 2.80 -8.51
CA THR A 485 -9.93 1.87 -7.70
C THR A 485 -11.27 1.57 -8.37
N MET A 486 -11.99 2.59 -8.84
CA MET A 486 -13.27 2.43 -9.55
C MET A 486 -13.12 1.63 -10.85
N ILE A 487 -12.12 1.93 -11.66
CA ILE A 487 -11.86 1.23 -12.93
C ILE A 487 -11.58 -0.26 -12.66
N LEU A 488 -10.73 -0.59 -11.68
CA LEU A 488 -10.34 -1.98 -11.47
C LEU A 488 -11.48 -2.86 -10.94
N THR A 489 -12.46 -2.29 -10.24
CA THR A 489 -13.69 -3.04 -9.85
C THR A 489 -14.45 -3.63 -11.05
N ARG A 490 -14.16 -3.17 -12.28
CA ARG A 490 -14.75 -3.68 -13.53
C ARG A 490 -13.99 -4.83 -14.16
N PHE A 491 -12.73 -5.03 -13.78
CA PHE A 491 -11.90 -6.10 -14.31
C PHE A 491 -11.74 -7.25 -13.31
N VAL A 492 -11.87 -6.94 -12.02
CA VAL A 492 -11.55 -7.82 -10.91
C VAL A 492 -12.64 -7.69 -9.82
N PRO A 493 -13.15 -8.81 -9.26
CA PRO A 493 -14.14 -8.74 -8.20
C PRO A 493 -13.52 -8.22 -6.90
N VAL A 494 -14.20 -7.28 -6.23
CA VAL A 494 -13.70 -6.56 -5.04
C VAL A 494 -13.41 -7.49 -3.85
N VAL A 495 -14.19 -8.56 -3.72
CA VAL A 495 -13.98 -9.60 -2.69
C VAL A 495 -13.51 -10.89 -3.37
N ALA A 496 -12.63 -11.63 -2.71
CA ALA A 496 -12.15 -12.91 -3.18
C ALA A 496 -13.27 -13.97 -3.19
N VAL A 497 -13.82 -14.25 -4.38
CA VAL A 497 -14.99 -15.10 -4.55
C VAL A 497 -14.67 -16.55 -4.16
N PHE A 498 -13.54 -17.06 -4.64
CA PHE A 498 -13.07 -18.41 -4.31
C PHE A 498 -12.89 -18.62 -2.79
N TYR A 499 -12.21 -17.68 -2.13
CA TYR A 499 -11.91 -17.80 -0.70
C TYR A 499 -13.14 -17.57 0.20
N GLU A 500 -14.06 -16.70 -0.21
CA GLU A 500 -15.33 -16.51 0.51
C GLU A 500 -16.22 -17.75 0.41
N ARG A 501 -16.28 -18.40 -0.77
CA ARG A 501 -17.00 -19.66 -0.97
C ARG A 501 -16.46 -20.78 -0.09
N ARG A 502 -15.16 -21.02 -0.16
CA ARG A 502 -14.50 -22.05 0.65
C ARG A 502 -14.71 -21.77 2.14
N GLY A 503 -14.56 -20.52 2.56
CA GLY A 503 -14.81 -20.11 3.93
C GLY A 503 -16.22 -20.39 4.43
N ARG A 504 -17.23 -20.25 3.58
CA ARG A 504 -18.62 -20.60 3.90
C ARG A 504 -18.86 -22.11 3.89
N GLY A 505 -18.26 -22.83 2.95
CA GLY A 505 -18.29 -24.29 2.91
C GLY A 505 -17.71 -24.90 4.18
N ASP A 506 -16.53 -24.44 4.61
CA ASP A 506 -15.88 -24.89 5.84
C ASP A 506 -16.75 -24.57 7.07
N ALA A 507 -17.32 -23.36 7.14
CA ALA A 507 -18.21 -22.96 8.24
C ALA A 507 -19.52 -23.76 8.28
N ALA A 508 -20.09 -24.09 7.13
CA ALA A 508 -21.29 -24.92 7.02
C ALA A 508 -21.01 -26.38 7.41
N ALA A 509 -19.85 -26.92 7.02
CA ALA A 509 -19.39 -28.23 7.43
C ALA A 509 -19.21 -28.31 8.95
N GLN A 510 -18.51 -27.34 9.55
CA GLN A 510 -18.35 -27.25 11.01
C GLN A 510 -19.67 -27.09 11.77
N ALA A 511 -20.61 -26.30 11.24
CA ALA A 511 -21.94 -26.16 11.84
C ALA A 511 -22.73 -27.47 11.77
N THR A 512 -22.62 -28.21 10.67
CA THR A 512 -23.25 -29.53 10.49
C THR A 512 -22.63 -30.54 11.45
N GLU A 513 -21.31 -30.55 11.59
CA GLU A 513 -20.58 -31.41 12.53
C GLU A 513 -20.98 -31.13 13.98
N ARG A 514 -20.99 -29.85 14.40
CA ARG A 514 -21.51 -29.46 15.73
C ARG A 514 -22.96 -29.85 15.96
N SER A 515 -23.82 -29.73 14.93
CA SER A 515 -25.21 -30.15 15.04
C SER A 515 -25.35 -31.67 15.20
N ARG A 516 -24.45 -32.45 14.57
CA ARG A 516 -24.40 -33.91 14.73
C ARG A 516 -23.86 -34.29 16.11
N GLU A 517 -22.83 -33.64 16.61
CA GLU A 517 -22.32 -33.81 17.97
C GLU A 517 -23.41 -33.50 19.00
N TYR A 518 -24.09 -32.37 18.86
CA TYR A 518 -25.21 -32.00 19.74
C TYR A 518 -26.38 -32.99 19.65
N GLN A 519 -26.73 -33.45 18.45
CA GLN A 519 -27.76 -34.48 18.29
C GLN A 519 -27.34 -35.81 18.91
N ALA A 520 -26.06 -36.19 18.83
CA ALA A 520 -25.51 -37.39 19.45
C ALA A 520 -25.53 -37.29 20.99
N GLU A 521 -25.18 -36.14 21.57
CA GLU A 521 -25.32 -35.86 23.02
C GLU A 521 -26.78 -35.91 23.49
N VAL A 522 -27.73 -35.46 22.66
CA VAL A 522 -29.16 -35.45 23.03
C VAL A 522 -29.82 -36.83 22.85
N THR A 523 -29.31 -37.69 21.95
CA THR A 523 -29.89 -39.02 21.68
C THR A 523 -29.27 -40.14 22.51
N HIS A 524 -28.13 -39.91 23.15
CA HIS A 524 -27.54 -40.80 24.15
C HIS A 524 -27.38 -40.06 25.49
N PRO A 525 -28.44 -39.97 26.32
CA PRO A 525 -28.34 -39.45 27.68
C PRO A 525 -27.48 -40.32 28.60
#